data_AF-A0A496VF77-F1
#
_entry.id   AF-A0A496VF77-F1
#
_cell.length_a   1.000
_cell.length_b   1.000
_cell.length_c   1.000
_cell.angle_alpha   90.00
_cell.angle_beta   90.00
_cell.angle_gamma   90.00
#
_symmetry.space_group_name_H-M   'P 1'
#
loop_
_entity.id
_entity.type
_entity.pdbx_description
1 polymer ?
#
loop_
_entity_poly.entity_id
_entity_poly.type
_entity_poly.pdbx_seq_one_letter_code
_entity_poly.pdbx_strand_id
1 'polypeptide(L)' 'MYRLTEAEIAYYRARAHGVGTVITAAAYVMPRGKGFAGQIGAHTDEMLLSLKRLATTIQAQGAKAILQ' A
#
# COMPACT_ATOMS: atom_id res chain seq x y z
N MET A 1 -14.52 1.30 -4.47
CA MET A 1 -13.55 0.29 -4.94
C MET A 1 -12.33 0.40 -4.04
N TYR A 2 -12.12 -0.55 -3.11
CA TYR A 2 -11.09 -0.44 -2.06
C TYR A 2 -9.72 -0.98 -2.49
N ARG A 3 -9.39 -0.86 -3.78
CA ARG A 3 -8.16 -1.37 -4.38
C ARG A 3 -7.24 -0.20 -4.67
N LEU A 4 -5.95 -0.39 -4.43
CA LEU A 4 -4.92 0.58 -4.77
C LEU A 4 -4.96 0.90 -6.28
N THR A 5 -4.94 2.18 -6.57
CA THR A 5 -4.98 2.75 -7.91
C THR A 5 -3.60 2.71 -8.58
N GLU A 6 -3.57 2.86 -9.91
CA GLU A 6 -2.30 3.03 -10.63
C GLU A 6 -1.49 4.23 -10.14
N ALA A 7 -2.18 5.32 -9.78
CA ALA A 7 -1.55 6.52 -9.26
C ALA A 7 -0.83 6.25 -7.93
N GLU A 8 -1.45 5.50 -7.01
CA GLU A 8 -0.81 5.09 -5.75
C GLU A 8 0.39 4.17 -6.02
N ILE A 9 0.26 3.20 -6.92
CA ILE A 9 1.37 2.32 -7.29
C ILE A 9 2.55 3.11 -7.88
N ALA A 10 2.28 4.07 -8.77
CA ALA A 10 3.31 4.96 -9.33
C ALA A 10 3.95 5.84 -8.24
N TYR A 11 3.15 6.34 -7.30
CA TYR A 11 3.63 7.14 -6.18
C TYR A 11 4.67 6.41 -5.33
N TYR A 12 4.38 5.15 -4.95
CA TYR A 12 5.32 4.32 -4.18
C TYR A 12 6.54 3.90 -5.00
N ARG A 13 6.37 3.51 -6.27
CA ARG A 13 7.50 3.14 -7.14
C ARG A 13 8.53 4.25 -7.23
N ALA A 14 8.09 5.49 -7.46
CA ALA A 14 8.97 6.64 -7.60
C ALA A 14 9.78 6.98 -6.34
N ARG A 15 9.39 6.45 -5.17
CA ARG A 15 9.99 6.78 -3.85
C ARG A 15 10.67 5.61 -3.16
N ALA A 16 10.55 4.40 -3.70
CA ALA A 16 11.10 3.21 -3.09
C ALA A 16 12.56 2.92 -3.49
N HIS A 17 13.09 3.59 -4.53
CA HIS A 17 14.49 3.41 -4.94
C HIS A 17 15.46 4.19 -4.03
N GLY A 18 16.55 3.54 -3.61
CA GLY A 18 17.62 4.17 -2.84
C GLY A 18 17.37 4.30 -1.33
N VAL A 19 16.20 3.87 -0.85
CA VAL A 19 15.87 3.81 0.60
C VAL A 19 15.88 2.36 1.09
N GLY A 20 16.25 2.14 2.34
CA GLY A 20 16.26 0.78 2.92
C GLY A 20 14.88 0.23 3.26
N THR A 21 13.90 1.09 3.54
CA THR A 21 12.55 0.69 3.95
C THR A 21 11.53 1.75 3.57
N VAL A 22 10.33 1.30 3.19
CA VAL A 22 9.14 2.12 2.98
C VAL A 22 8.03 1.61 3.88
N ILE A 23 7.41 2.53 4.60
CA ILE A 23 6.18 2.30 5.36
C ILE A 23 5.04 2.94 4.56
N THR A 24 3.94 2.22 4.35
CA THR A 24 2.77 2.76 3.64
C THR A 24 2.06 3.85 4.44
N ALA A 25 1.16 4.59 3.80
CA ALA A 25 0.12 5.33 4.50
C ALA A 25 -0.76 4.37 5.34
N ALA A 26 -1.43 4.92 6.35
CA ALA A 26 -2.23 4.18 7.32
C ALA A 26 -3.29 3.30 6.64
N ALA A 27 -3.28 2.01 6.94
CA ALA A 27 -4.30 1.07 6.50
C ALA A 27 -5.37 0.86 7.59
N TYR A 28 -6.65 0.90 7.22
CA TYR A 28 -7.72 0.57 8.17
C TYR A 28 -8.00 -0.94 8.18
N VAL A 29 -8.11 -1.52 9.38
CA VAL A 29 -8.30 -2.97 9.59
C VAL A 29 -9.75 -3.40 9.77
N MET A 30 -10.68 -2.45 9.87
CA MET A 30 -12.12 -2.71 9.93
C MET A 30 -12.92 -1.58 9.27
N PRO A 31 -14.10 -1.83 8.67
CA PRO A 31 -14.83 -0.82 7.89
C PRO A 31 -15.09 0.51 8.64
N ARG A 32 -15.38 0.43 9.95
CA ARG A 32 -15.63 1.60 10.80
C ARG A 32 -14.38 2.42 11.11
N GLY A 33 -13.18 1.88 10.86
CA GLY A 33 -11.91 2.57 11.07
C GLY A 33 -11.46 3.41 9.89
N LYS A 34 -12.25 3.50 8.81
CA LYS A 34 -11.90 4.30 7.64
C LYS A 34 -12.03 5.79 7.95
N GLY A 35 -10.91 6.49 8.00
CA GLY A 35 -10.84 7.92 8.36
C GLY A 35 -10.98 8.88 7.18
N PHE A 36 -10.66 8.45 5.96
CA PHE A 36 -10.70 9.33 4.78
C PHE A 36 -10.94 8.59 3.45
N ALA A 37 -11.36 9.34 2.44
CA ALA A 37 -11.52 8.83 1.08
C ALA A 37 -10.15 8.44 0.50
N GLY A 38 -10.06 7.25 -0.12
CA GLY A 38 -8.81 6.73 -0.65
C GLY A 38 -7.85 6.11 0.38
N GLN A 39 -8.23 6.00 1.66
CA GLN A 39 -7.40 5.28 2.64
C GLN A 39 -7.20 3.81 2.22
N ILE A 40 -5.96 3.31 2.36
CA ILE A 40 -5.63 1.91 2.14
C ILE A 40 -6.46 1.06 3.11
N GLY A 41 -7.04 -0.03 2.61
CA GLY A 41 -7.71 -0.98 3.48
C GLY A 41 -6.91 -2.26 3.65
N ALA A 42 -7.07 -2.88 4.82
CA ALA A 42 -6.52 -4.18 5.18
C ALA A 42 -7.52 -4.97 6.05
N HIS A 43 -8.78 -5.01 5.60
CA HIS A 43 -9.90 -5.54 6.40
C HIS A 43 -10.64 -6.72 5.75
N THR A 44 -10.32 -7.06 4.50
CA THR A 44 -10.88 -8.23 3.79
C THR A 44 -9.84 -8.85 2.86
N ASP A 45 -10.00 -10.13 2.54
CA ASP A 45 -9.10 -10.86 1.62
C ASP A 45 -9.15 -10.33 0.18
N GLU A 46 -10.21 -9.63 -0.20
CA GLU A 46 -10.32 -8.95 -1.51
C GLU A 46 -9.19 -7.93 -1.75
N MET A 47 -8.53 -7.49 -0.68
CA MET A 47 -7.44 -6.51 -0.70
C MET A 47 -6.07 -7.16 -0.94
N LEU A 48 -5.94 -8.47 -0.71
CA LEU A 48 -4.67 -9.19 -0.75
C LEU A 48 -3.96 -9.01 -2.09
N LEU A 49 -4.68 -9.09 -3.21
CA LEU A 49 -4.08 -8.92 -4.53
C LEU A 49 -3.49 -7.50 -4.71
N SER A 50 -4.21 -6.47 -4.28
CA SER A 50 -3.72 -5.09 -4.38
C SER A 50 -2.59 -4.78 -3.39
N LEU A 51 -2.66 -5.30 -2.16
CA LEU A 51 -1.61 -5.12 -1.15
C LEU A 51 -0.32 -5.85 -1.56
N LYS A 52 -0.44 -7.07 -2.09
CA LYS A 52 0.68 -7.83 -2.67
C LYS A 52 1.33 -7.03 -3.80
N ARG A 53 0.53 -6.46 -4.71
CA ARG A 53 1.04 -5.64 -5.81
C ARG A 53 1.82 -4.42 -5.32
N LEU A 54 1.33 -3.72 -4.29
CA LEU A 54 2.03 -2.60 -3.69
C LEU A 54 3.35 -3.04 -3.04
N ALA A 55 3.31 -4.08 -2.22
CA ALA A 55 4.51 -4.62 -1.57
C ALA A 55 5.57 -5.05 -2.59
N THR A 56 5.17 -5.78 -3.64
CA THR A 56 6.07 -6.17 -4.73
C THR A 56 6.63 -4.96 -5.49
N THR A 57 5.82 -3.91 -5.70
CA THR A 57 6.30 -2.69 -6.37
C THR A 57 7.39 -2.00 -5.56
N ILE A 58 7.24 -1.91 -4.24
CA ILE A 58 8.24 -1.33 -3.33
C ILE A 58 9.51 -2.21 -3.32
N GLN A 59 9.34 -3.53 -3.11
CA GLN A 59 10.44 -4.49 -3.04
C GLN A 59 11.25 -4.55 -4.33
N ALA A 60 10.61 -4.40 -5.49
CA ALA A 60 11.29 -4.34 -6.78
C ALA A 60 12.24 -3.13 -6.92
N GLN A 61 12.13 -2.12 -6.06
CA GLN A 61 13.08 -0.99 -6.00
C GLN A 61 14.20 -1.20 -4.97
N GLY A 62 14.25 -2.36 -4.31
CA GLY A 62 15.26 -2.71 -3.30
C GLY A 62 14.90 -2.37 -1.85
N ALA A 63 13.75 -1.72 -1.61
CA ALA A 63 13.32 -1.36 -0.26
C ALA A 63 12.49 -2.46 0.42
N LYS A 64 12.61 -2.59 1.75
CA LYS A 64 11.65 -3.38 2.55
C LYS A 64 10.29 -2.68 2.59
N ALA A 65 9.21 -3.42 2.35
CA ALA A 65 7.85 -2.89 2.41
C ALA A 65 7.17 -3.24 3.74
N ILE A 66 6.67 -2.23 4.45
CA ILE A 66 5.91 -2.37 5.71
C ILE A 66 4.55 -1.72 5.53
N LEU A 67 3.48 -2.45 5.83
CA LEU A 67 2.12 -1.90 5.90
C LEU A 67 1.92 -1.24 7.27
N GLN A 68 1.44 0.02 7.29
CA GLN A 68 1.14 0.77 8.51
C GLN A 68 -0.24 0.44 9.07
#